data_AF-E3S4D1-F1
#
_entry.id   AF-E3S4D1-F1
#
_cell.length_a   1.000
_cell.length_b   1.000
_cell.length_c   1.000
_cell.angle_alpha   90.00
_cell.angle_beta   90.00
_cell.angle_gamma   90.00
#
_symmetry.space_group_name_H-M   'P 1'
#
loop_
_entity.id
_entity.type
_entity.pdbx_description
1 polymer ?
#
loop_
_entity_poly.entity_id
_entity_poly.type
_entity_poly.pdbx_seq_one_letter_code
_entity_poly.pdbx_strand_id
1 'polypeptide(L)'
;MSPPVEPTALNAMETNAISLRNQQESPLLRLPSELRNMIYAYTFGNTTIRITREKRHSCCHGHPSQNPGGIAWKGNRIFGITQVCRELRSEIGLMPFEMAIFYNTSCFYWPEFLNGLSVDQVGAITHIQIPQSFAVWLPQVRFPRRHNYGFDKLCGLKDILLEDDEQFPWGDMNLNDIFACYRAVEGCLKHRTVKMIFRKCKGGDIVAQHTIEQDRRLISTEV
;
A
#
# COMPACT_ATOMS: atom_id res chain seq x y z
N MET A 1 1.86 32.98 15.85
CA MET A 1 1.04 31.76 16.02
C MET A 1 -0.39 32.22 16.19
N SER A 2 -1.26 31.98 15.22
CA SER A 2 -2.67 32.34 15.35
C SER A 2 -3.36 31.39 16.32
N PRO A 3 -4.26 31.88 17.19
CA PRO A 3 -5.00 31.01 18.10
C PRO A 3 -5.88 30.02 17.31
N PRO A 4 -6.09 28.80 17.83
CA PRO A 4 -7.01 27.85 17.22
C PRO A 4 -8.41 28.46 17.20
N VAL A 5 -8.99 28.58 15.99
CA VAL A 5 -10.35 29.07 15.82
C VAL A 5 -11.28 28.02 16.40
N GLU A 6 -11.97 28.33 17.50
CA GLU A 6 -12.99 27.43 18.06
C GLU A 6 -14.10 27.21 17.02
N PRO A 7 -14.52 25.96 16.79
CA PRO A 7 -15.63 25.67 15.89
C PRO A 7 -16.89 26.35 16.45
N THR A 8 -17.38 27.36 15.74
CA THR A 8 -18.63 28.05 16.09
C THR A 8 -19.78 27.04 16.16
N ALA A 9 -20.62 27.14 17.18
CA ALA A 9 -21.74 26.20 17.42
C ALA A 9 -22.70 26.04 16.21
N LEU A 10 -22.76 27.07 15.34
CA LEU A 10 -23.50 27.02 14.07
C LEU A 10 -23.04 25.85 13.16
N ASN A 11 -21.73 25.54 13.15
CA ASN A 11 -21.16 24.48 12.34
C ASN A 11 -21.57 23.07 12.82
N ALA A 12 -21.86 22.91 14.11
CA ALA A 12 -22.27 21.61 14.66
C ALA A 12 -23.68 21.22 14.18
N MET A 13 -24.61 22.17 14.15
CA MET A 13 -25.96 21.91 13.64
C MET A 13 -25.96 21.63 12.13
N GLU A 14 -25.20 22.39 11.35
CA GLU A 14 -25.06 22.17 9.90
C GLU A 14 -24.44 20.81 9.59
N THR A 15 -23.39 20.41 10.32
CA THR A 15 -22.74 19.09 10.13
C THR A 15 -23.67 17.93 10.51
N ASN A 16 -24.51 18.09 11.53
CA ASN A 16 -25.52 17.10 11.88
C ASN A 16 -26.61 17.00 10.80
N ALA A 17 -27.07 18.14 10.25
CA ALA A 17 -28.07 18.15 9.18
C ALA A 17 -27.55 17.46 7.89
N ILE A 18 -26.29 17.71 7.51
CA ILE A 18 -25.66 17.03 6.37
C ILE A 18 -25.53 15.52 6.64
N SER A 19 -25.15 15.13 7.86
CA SER A 19 -25.01 13.72 8.22
C SER A 19 -26.36 12.99 8.16
N LEU A 20 -27.42 13.59 8.71
CA LEU A 20 -28.77 13.05 8.65
C LEU A 20 -29.27 12.92 7.21
N ARG A 21 -29.06 13.95 6.38
CA ARG A 21 -29.41 13.91 4.96
C ARG A 21 -28.66 12.80 4.24
N ASN A 22 -27.35 12.66 4.47
CA ASN A 22 -26.56 11.60 3.85
C ASN A 22 -27.07 10.21 4.25
N GLN A 23 -27.45 9.99 5.51
CA GLN A 23 -28.02 8.71 5.96
C GLN A 23 -29.36 8.39 5.28
N GLN A 24 -30.19 9.41 5.02
CA GLN A 24 -31.50 9.22 4.38
C GLN A 24 -31.40 9.08 2.85
N GLU A 25 -30.54 9.87 2.22
CA GLU A 25 -30.47 9.98 0.76
C GLU A 25 -29.43 9.05 0.13
N SER A 26 -28.35 8.71 0.84
CA SER A 26 -27.30 7.83 0.29
C SER A 26 -27.79 6.39 0.20
N PRO A 27 -27.87 5.80 -1.01
CA PRO A 27 -28.22 4.39 -1.14
C PRO A 27 -27.22 3.47 -0.42
N LEU A 28 -25.94 3.86 -0.37
CA LEU A 28 -24.88 3.08 0.29
C LEU A 28 -25.01 3.08 1.81
N LEU A 29 -25.31 4.22 2.44
CA LEU A 29 -25.42 4.32 3.91
C LEU A 29 -26.71 3.67 4.45
N ARG A 30 -27.74 3.50 3.61
CA ARG A 30 -28.95 2.78 3.98
C ARG A 30 -28.80 1.26 4.02
N LEU A 31 -27.73 0.72 3.45
CA LEU A 31 -27.46 -0.72 3.52
C LEU A 31 -27.03 -1.11 4.93
N PRO A 32 -27.39 -2.29 5.44
CA PRO A 32 -26.77 -2.86 6.64
C PRO A 32 -25.24 -2.90 6.52
N SER A 33 -24.56 -2.74 7.67
CA SER A 33 -23.10 -2.68 7.74
C SER A 33 -22.40 -3.89 7.10
N GLU A 34 -23.01 -5.05 7.17
CA GLU A 34 -22.53 -6.31 6.61
C GLU A 34 -22.45 -6.24 5.08
N LEU A 35 -23.49 -5.71 4.42
CA LEU A 35 -23.50 -5.53 2.97
C LEU A 35 -22.51 -4.45 2.54
N ARG A 36 -22.36 -3.38 3.33
CA ARG A 36 -21.34 -2.36 3.09
C ARG A 36 -19.93 -2.96 3.14
N ASN A 37 -19.63 -3.72 4.19
CA ASN A 37 -18.35 -4.42 4.33
C ASN A 37 -18.05 -5.38 3.17
N MET A 38 -19.06 -6.10 2.67
CA MET A 38 -18.90 -6.92 1.47
C MET A 38 -18.53 -6.07 0.25
N ILE A 39 -19.24 -4.96 0.01
CA ILE A 39 -18.93 -4.03 -1.10
C ILE A 39 -17.51 -3.51 -0.98
N TYR A 40 -17.08 -3.12 0.22
CA TYR A 40 -15.73 -2.63 0.47
C TYR A 40 -14.69 -3.72 0.21
N ALA A 41 -14.94 -4.95 0.66
CA ALA A 41 -14.05 -6.07 0.42
C ALA A 41 -13.86 -6.32 -1.09
N TYR A 42 -14.93 -6.28 -1.88
CA TYR A 42 -14.83 -6.38 -3.35
C TYR A 42 -14.13 -5.17 -3.98
N THR A 43 -14.33 -3.98 -3.44
CA THR A 43 -13.73 -2.74 -3.96
C THR A 43 -12.22 -2.70 -3.70
N PHE A 44 -11.78 -3.08 -2.50
CA PHE A 44 -10.38 -2.93 -2.08
C PHE A 44 -9.55 -4.20 -2.25
N GLY A 45 -10.14 -5.40 -2.10
CA GLY A 45 -9.39 -6.67 -2.03
C GLY A 45 -8.62 -7.07 -3.29
N ASN A 46 -9.01 -6.55 -4.45
CA ASN A 46 -8.33 -6.81 -5.73
C ASN A 46 -7.69 -5.56 -6.33
N THR A 47 -7.53 -4.51 -5.52
CA THR A 47 -7.02 -3.24 -6.00
C THR A 47 -5.51 -3.15 -5.80
N THR A 48 -4.78 -2.93 -6.90
CA THR A 48 -3.34 -2.63 -6.85
C THR A 48 -3.12 -1.13 -6.87
N ILE A 49 -2.57 -0.59 -5.79
CA ILE A 49 -2.21 0.82 -5.67
C ILE A 49 -0.76 0.98 -6.11
N ARG A 50 -0.57 1.55 -7.31
CA ARG A 50 0.77 1.81 -7.84
C ARG A 50 1.37 3.06 -7.18
N ILE A 51 2.47 2.86 -6.48
CA ILE A 51 3.33 3.90 -5.92
C ILE A 51 4.28 4.37 -7.03
N THR A 52 3.96 5.52 -7.61
CA THR A 52 4.84 6.22 -8.55
C THR A 52 5.01 7.64 -8.11
N ARG A 53 6.21 8.20 -8.29
CA ARG A 53 6.33 9.65 -8.32
C ARG A 53 5.56 10.16 -9.52
N GLU A 54 4.52 10.95 -9.29
CA GLU A 54 3.94 11.71 -10.39
C GLU A 54 5.08 12.51 -11.03
N LYS A 55 5.29 12.27 -12.34
CA LYS A 55 6.11 13.17 -13.14
C LYS A 55 5.42 14.50 -12.99
N ARG A 56 5.98 15.42 -12.20
CA ARG A 56 5.50 16.81 -12.14
C ARG A 56 5.37 17.23 -13.60
N HIS A 57 4.14 17.44 -14.04
CA HIS A 57 3.88 17.99 -15.35
C HIS A 57 4.64 19.31 -15.40
N SER A 58 5.76 19.33 -16.13
CA SER A 58 6.61 20.51 -16.27
C SER A 58 5.93 21.62 -17.08
N CYS A 59 4.65 21.47 -17.45
CA CYS A 59 3.92 22.35 -18.34
C CYS A 59 3.15 23.47 -17.64
N CYS A 60 3.24 23.65 -16.32
CA CYS A 60 2.66 24.81 -15.63
C CYS A 60 3.78 25.67 -15.04
N HIS A 61 4.34 26.56 -15.85
CA HIS A 61 5.25 27.60 -15.38
C HIS A 61 4.52 28.49 -14.36
N GLY A 62 4.93 28.45 -13.10
CA GLY A 62 4.72 29.58 -12.18
C GLY A 62 3.66 29.47 -11.09
N HIS A 63 2.89 28.38 -10.96
CA HIS A 63 2.12 28.19 -9.73
C HIS A 63 2.91 27.36 -8.72
N PRO A 64 3.38 27.95 -7.60
CA PRO A 64 3.84 27.17 -6.46
C PRO A 64 2.63 26.37 -5.96
N SER A 65 2.58 25.09 -6.33
CA SER A 65 1.81 24.11 -5.56
C SER A 65 2.19 24.31 -4.10
N GLN A 66 1.22 24.68 -3.26
CA GLN A 66 1.43 24.90 -1.83
C GLN A 66 1.83 23.60 -1.08
N ASN A 67 2.01 22.48 -1.80
CA ASN A 67 2.69 21.29 -1.31
C ASN A 67 3.95 20.99 -2.17
N PRO A 68 5.09 21.65 -1.90
CA PRO A 68 6.31 21.49 -2.68
C PRO A 68 7.00 20.10 -2.56
N GLY A 69 6.34 19.11 -1.96
CA GLY A 69 6.83 17.73 -1.82
C GLY A 69 5.75 16.64 -1.80
N GLY A 70 4.52 16.94 -2.22
CA GLY A 70 3.47 15.92 -2.23
C GLY A 70 3.70 14.90 -3.34
N ILE A 71 3.98 13.63 -3.00
CA ILE A 71 3.76 12.55 -3.94
C ILE A 71 2.27 12.52 -4.23
N ALA A 72 1.93 12.74 -5.49
CA ALA A 72 0.58 12.52 -5.95
C ALA A 72 0.46 11.05 -6.38
N TRP A 73 -0.44 10.37 -5.69
CA TRP A 73 -0.74 8.96 -5.88
C TRP A 73 -1.75 8.85 -7.01
N LYS A 74 -1.42 8.15 -8.09
CA LYS A 74 -2.38 7.84 -9.16
C LYS A 74 -3.57 6.96 -8.69
N GLY A 75 -3.63 6.61 -7.40
CA GLY A 75 -4.73 5.95 -6.69
C GLY A 75 -5.66 6.87 -5.90
N ASN A 76 -5.59 8.21 -6.05
CA ASN A 76 -6.39 9.15 -5.23
C ASN A 76 -7.91 8.88 -5.27
N ARG A 77 -8.41 8.24 -6.35
CA ARG A 77 -9.82 7.83 -6.45
C ARG A 77 -10.22 6.73 -5.47
N ILE A 78 -9.33 5.79 -5.18
CA ILE A 78 -9.59 4.68 -4.26
C ILE A 78 -9.77 5.21 -2.83
N PHE A 79 -8.97 6.20 -2.44
CA PHE A 79 -9.13 6.88 -1.16
C PHE A 79 -10.29 7.89 -1.15
N GLY A 80 -10.78 8.29 -2.31
CA GLY A 80 -11.88 9.25 -2.44
C GLY A 80 -13.13 8.81 -1.68
N ILE A 81 -13.46 7.51 -1.69
CA ILE A 81 -14.62 6.99 -0.95
C ILE A 81 -14.48 7.17 0.58
N THR A 82 -13.26 7.09 1.11
CA THR A 82 -12.96 7.33 2.54
C THR A 82 -13.06 8.81 2.92
N GLN A 83 -13.18 9.71 1.93
CA GLN A 83 -13.24 11.15 2.14
C GLN A 83 -14.64 11.75 1.92
N VAL A 84 -15.62 10.96 1.47
CA VAL A 84 -16.97 11.46 1.14
C VAL A 84 -17.73 11.92 2.38
N CYS A 85 -17.75 11.11 3.44
CA CYS A 85 -18.37 11.48 4.71
C CYS A 85 -17.65 10.87 5.90
N ARG A 86 -17.92 11.40 7.10
CA ARG A 86 -17.27 10.98 8.34
C ARG A 86 -17.61 9.54 8.73
N GLU A 87 -18.85 9.11 8.50
CA GLU A 87 -19.32 7.74 8.80
C GLU A 87 -18.55 6.69 7.99
N LEU A 88 -18.47 6.88 6.67
CA LEU A 88 -17.64 6.02 5.81
C LEU A 88 -16.17 6.09 6.24
N ARG A 89 -15.64 7.28 6.52
CA ARG A 89 -14.25 7.41 6.96
C ARG A 89 -13.95 6.62 8.23
N SER A 90 -14.86 6.61 9.21
CA SER A 90 -14.68 5.82 10.43
C SER A 90 -14.80 4.32 10.21
N GLU A 91 -15.64 3.88 9.26
CA GLU A 91 -15.81 2.45 8.94
C GLU A 91 -14.65 1.89 8.11
N ILE A 92 -14.24 2.63 7.08
CA ILE A 92 -13.37 2.11 6.02
C ILE A 92 -12.05 2.86 5.86
N GLY A 93 -11.74 3.81 6.75
CA GLY A 93 -10.55 4.65 6.62
C GLY A 93 -9.22 3.89 6.53
N LEU A 94 -9.16 2.68 7.10
CA LEU A 94 -7.99 1.81 7.06
C LEU A 94 -8.09 0.67 6.03
N MET A 95 -9.29 0.32 5.56
CA MET A 95 -9.49 -0.82 4.65
C MET A 95 -8.67 -0.74 3.35
N PRO A 96 -8.50 0.42 2.69
CA PRO A 96 -7.64 0.50 1.51
C PRO A 96 -6.19 0.12 1.81
N PHE A 97 -5.70 0.32 3.04
CA PHE A 97 -4.34 -0.06 3.42
C PHE A 97 -4.26 -1.55 3.77
N GLU A 98 -5.29 -2.08 4.41
CA GLU A 98 -5.38 -3.48 4.83
C GLU A 98 -5.62 -4.46 3.69
N MET A 99 -6.33 -4.04 2.64
CA MET A 99 -6.79 -4.95 1.60
C MET A 99 -6.12 -4.73 0.24
N ALA A 100 -5.60 -3.53 -0.03
CA ALA A 100 -4.97 -3.26 -1.32
C ALA A 100 -3.54 -3.81 -1.39
N ILE A 101 -3.10 -4.09 -2.61
CA ILE A 101 -1.73 -4.45 -2.91
C ILE A 101 -0.97 -3.19 -3.27
N PHE A 102 0.05 -2.83 -2.48
CA PHE A 102 0.88 -1.65 -2.78
C PHE A 102 2.03 -2.04 -3.69
N TYR A 103 1.91 -1.67 -4.97
CA TYR A 103 2.92 -1.97 -5.98
C TYR A 103 3.88 -0.80 -6.15
N ASN A 104 5.17 -1.01 -5.87
CA ASN A 104 6.17 0.03 -6.04
C ASN A 104 7.23 -0.36 -7.07
N THR A 105 7.31 0.40 -8.16
CA THR A 105 8.32 0.18 -9.20
C THR A 105 9.71 0.72 -8.84
N SER A 106 9.85 1.43 -7.72
CA SER A 106 11.11 2.03 -7.28
C SER A 106 11.21 2.14 -5.76
N CYS A 107 12.23 1.50 -5.21
CA CYS A 107 12.49 1.52 -3.78
C CYS A 107 12.75 2.89 -3.16
N PHE A 108 13.10 3.87 -3.97
CA PHE A 108 13.32 5.23 -3.54
C PHE A 108 12.02 5.94 -3.12
N TYR A 109 10.86 5.51 -3.62
CA TYR A 109 9.58 6.15 -3.32
C TYR A 109 8.90 5.63 -2.05
N TRP A 110 9.33 4.47 -1.54
CA TRP A 110 8.74 3.88 -0.33
C TRP A 110 8.90 4.77 0.91
N PRO A 111 10.10 5.30 1.26
CA PRO A 111 10.23 6.14 2.45
C PRO A 111 9.39 7.42 2.37
N GLU A 112 9.34 8.06 1.21
CA GLU A 112 8.55 9.27 1.00
C GLU A 112 7.04 8.97 1.07
N PHE A 113 6.58 7.82 0.55
CA PHE A 113 5.22 7.34 0.73
C PHE A 113 4.84 7.18 2.20
N LEU A 114 5.63 6.39 2.92
CA LEU A 114 5.31 6.00 4.29
C LEU A 114 5.39 7.20 5.24
N ASN A 115 6.25 8.18 4.96
CA ASN A 115 6.30 9.42 5.73
C ASN A 115 5.04 10.31 5.54
N GLY A 116 4.27 10.09 4.48
CA GLY A 116 3.01 10.78 4.24
C GLY A 116 1.78 10.15 4.91
N LEU A 117 1.94 8.97 5.53
CA LEU A 117 0.86 8.21 6.16
C LEU A 117 0.88 8.33 7.68
N SER A 118 -0.28 8.18 8.32
CA SER A 118 -0.36 8.03 9.77
C SER A 118 0.21 6.69 10.22
N VAL A 119 0.54 6.57 11.52
CA VAL A 119 1.05 5.31 12.10
C VAL A 119 0.06 4.16 11.88
N ASP A 120 -1.23 4.41 12.06
CA ASP A 120 -2.28 3.39 11.86
C ASP A 120 -2.38 2.96 10.39
N GLN A 121 -2.26 3.91 9.45
CA GLN A 121 -2.27 3.61 8.02
C GLN A 121 -1.05 2.79 7.61
N VAL A 122 0.15 3.14 8.10
CA VAL A 122 1.37 2.37 7.85
C VAL A 122 1.25 0.97 8.45
N GLY A 123 0.69 0.87 9.66
CA GLY A 123 0.48 -0.41 10.33
C GLY A 123 -0.59 -1.27 9.68
N ALA A 124 -1.55 -0.68 8.99
CA ALA A 124 -2.57 -1.39 8.23
C ALA A 124 -2.05 -1.96 6.91
N ILE A 125 -0.88 -1.54 6.39
CA ILE A 125 -0.34 -2.11 5.14
C ILE A 125 0.10 -3.56 5.36
N THR A 126 -0.64 -4.48 4.74
CA THR A 126 -0.47 -5.94 4.85
C THR A 126 0.16 -6.57 3.62
N HIS A 127 -0.08 -6.01 2.43
CA HIS A 127 0.33 -6.60 1.16
C HIS A 127 1.14 -5.60 0.33
N ILE A 128 2.36 -5.97 -0.02
CA ILE A 128 3.17 -5.21 -0.97
C ILE A 128 3.52 -6.05 -2.18
N GLN A 129 3.70 -5.39 -3.30
CA GLN A 129 4.19 -5.99 -4.53
C GLN A 129 5.44 -5.22 -4.97
N ILE A 130 6.49 -5.94 -5.30
CA ILE A 130 7.72 -5.36 -5.81
C ILE A 130 8.15 -6.08 -7.10
N PRO A 131 8.68 -5.35 -8.09
CA PRO A 131 9.24 -5.96 -9.28
C PRO A 131 10.36 -6.92 -8.89
N GLN A 132 10.46 -8.04 -9.58
CA GLN A 132 11.55 -8.99 -9.37
C GLN A 132 12.93 -8.37 -9.63
N SER A 133 13.04 -7.46 -10.59
CA SER A 133 14.28 -6.70 -10.81
C SER A 133 14.74 -6.01 -9.53
N PHE A 134 13.80 -5.53 -8.69
CA PHE A 134 14.12 -4.90 -7.41
C PHE A 134 14.65 -5.89 -6.37
N ALA A 135 14.14 -7.11 -6.35
CA ALA A 135 14.61 -8.19 -5.47
C ALA A 135 16.10 -8.50 -5.66
N VAL A 136 16.61 -8.45 -6.90
CA VAL A 136 18.02 -8.71 -7.23
C VAL A 136 18.94 -7.62 -6.67
N TRP A 137 18.47 -6.38 -6.59
CA TRP A 137 19.27 -5.27 -6.09
C TRP A 137 19.40 -5.31 -4.57
N LEU A 138 18.39 -5.80 -3.83
CA LEU A 138 18.37 -5.78 -2.36
C LEU A 138 19.64 -6.34 -1.69
N PRO A 139 20.23 -7.47 -2.13
CA PRO A 139 21.47 -8.01 -1.54
C PRO A 139 22.74 -7.34 -2.08
N GLN A 140 22.73 -6.90 -3.34
CA GLN A 140 23.91 -6.35 -4.01
C GLN A 140 24.20 -4.92 -3.56
N VAL A 141 23.17 -4.16 -3.20
CA VAL A 141 23.41 -2.87 -2.59
C VAL A 141 23.80 -3.09 -1.13
N ARG A 142 25.11 -3.34 -0.94
CA ARG A 142 25.83 -2.97 0.28
C ARG A 142 25.76 -1.46 0.44
N PHE A 143 24.55 -0.90 0.63
CA PHE A 143 24.41 0.49 0.99
C PHE A 143 25.12 0.64 2.32
N PRO A 144 26.23 1.38 2.38
CA PRO A 144 26.94 1.61 3.61
C PRO A 144 26.06 2.55 4.42
N ARG A 145 25.22 1.94 5.28
CA ARG A 145 24.48 2.58 6.36
C ARG A 145 23.22 3.36 5.91
N ARG A 146 22.07 2.96 6.48
CA ARG A 146 20.88 3.78 6.83
C ARG A 146 19.73 3.99 5.85
N HIS A 147 19.74 3.51 4.62
CA HIS A 147 18.51 3.53 3.83
C HIS A 147 17.67 2.28 4.12
N ASN A 148 17.03 2.28 5.29
CA ASN A 148 15.91 1.38 5.50
C ASN A 148 14.86 1.76 4.46
N TYR A 149 14.50 0.85 3.56
CA TYR A 149 13.47 1.07 2.53
C TYR A 149 12.07 1.32 3.12
N GLY A 150 11.99 1.54 4.44
CA GLY A 150 10.77 1.74 5.20
C GLY A 150 10.06 0.44 5.55
N PHE A 151 10.58 -0.72 5.15
CA PHE A 151 10.01 -2.02 5.49
C PHE A 151 9.96 -2.27 7.01
N ASP A 152 10.90 -1.69 7.76
CA ASP A 152 10.88 -1.70 9.22
C ASP A 152 9.65 -1.00 9.82
N LYS A 153 9.06 -0.05 9.09
CA LYS A 153 7.85 0.67 9.50
C LYS A 153 6.57 -0.11 9.24
N LEU A 154 6.55 -1.06 8.30
CA LEU A 154 5.36 -1.81 7.89
C LEU A 154 4.99 -2.87 8.95
N CYS A 155 4.42 -2.44 10.08
CA CYS A 155 4.20 -3.33 11.21
C CYS A 155 3.17 -4.44 11.00
N GLY A 156 2.20 -4.22 10.11
CA GLY A 156 1.19 -5.20 9.72
C GLY A 156 1.52 -6.00 8.47
N LEU A 157 2.73 -5.90 7.90
CA LEU A 157 3.06 -6.60 6.66
C LEU A 157 2.92 -8.13 6.82
N LYS A 158 2.13 -8.74 5.95
CA LYS A 158 1.84 -10.18 5.90
C LYS A 158 2.44 -10.82 4.65
N ASP A 159 2.26 -10.17 3.49
CA ASP A 159 2.63 -10.74 2.20
C ASP A 159 3.52 -9.80 1.37
N ILE A 160 4.54 -10.39 0.75
CA ILE A 160 5.37 -9.75 -0.26
C ILE A 160 5.21 -10.52 -1.57
N LEU A 161 4.57 -9.88 -2.53
CA LEU A 161 4.37 -10.40 -3.88
C LEU A 161 5.56 -9.99 -4.74
N LEU A 162 6.25 -10.97 -5.30
CA LEU A 162 7.30 -10.77 -6.29
C LEU A 162 6.72 -11.09 -7.66
N GLU A 163 6.62 -10.06 -8.50
CA GLU A 163 6.11 -10.19 -9.86
C GLU A 163 7.23 -10.04 -10.87
N ASP A 164 7.15 -10.86 -11.92
CA ASP A 164 7.92 -10.69 -13.14
C ASP A 164 7.87 -9.27 -13.66
N ASP A 165 9.03 -8.76 -14.04
CA ASP A 165 9.09 -7.60 -14.91
C ASP A 165 9.25 -8.12 -16.34
N GLU A 166 8.33 -7.80 -17.25
CA GLU A 166 8.46 -8.16 -18.68
C GLU A 166 9.79 -7.65 -19.26
N GLN A 167 10.39 -6.61 -18.67
CA GLN A 167 11.69 -6.07 -19.07
C GLN A 167 12.88 -6.92 -18.57
N PHE A 168 12.68 -7.79 -17.59
CA PHE A 168 13.72 -8.63 -16.97
C PHE A 168 13.21 -10.07 -16.72
N PRO A 169 13.04 -10.89 -17.77
CA PRO A 169 12.53 -12.25 -17.62
C PRO A 169 13.46 -13.13 -16.77
N TRP A 170 12.87 -14.06 -15.98
CA TRP A 170 13.55 -15.03 -15.08
C TRP A 170 14.79 -15.78 -15.59
N GLY A 171 15.11 -15.71 -16.89
CA GLY A 171 16.05 -16.61 -17.56
C GLY A 171 17.40 -16.81 -16.86
N ASP A 172 17.84 -15.82 -16.07
CA ASP A 172 19.15 -15.84 -15.41
C ASP A 172 19.09 -15.90 -13.88
N MET A 173 17.90 -15.83 -13.26
CA MET A 173 17.78 -15.75 -11.80
C MET A 173 17.65 -17.16 -11.22
N ASN A 174 18.68 -17.62 -10.53
CA ASN A 174 18.66 -18.94 -9.90
C ASN A 174 18.04 -18.87 -8.50
N LEU A 175 17.71 -20.02 -7.91
CA LEU A 175 17.14 -20.11 -6.56
C LEU A 175 17.99 -19.38 -5.49
N ASN A 176 19.31 -19.29 -5.65
CA ASN A 176 20.16 -18.58 -4.69
C ASN A 176 19.91 -17.07 -4.71
N ASP A 177 19.62 -16.48 -5.87
CA ASP A 177 19.30 -15.05 -5.97
C ASP A 177 17.97 -14.75 -5.26
N ILE A 178 17.01 -15.67 -5.41
CA ILE A 178 15.72 -15.65 -4.69
C ILE A 178 15.95 -15.71 -3.18
N PHE A 179 16.75 -16.67 -2.70
CA PHE A 179 17.07 -16.79 -1.28
C PHE A 179 17.90 -15.62 -0.75
N ALA A 180 18.73 -14.98 -1.58
CA ALA A 180 19.49 -13.80 -1.19
C ALA A 180 18.56 -12.59 -1.00
N CYS A 181 17.63 -12.37 -1.93
CA CYS A 181 16.57 -11.37 -1.76
C CYS A 181 15.76 -11.64 -0.49
N TYR A 182 15.33 -12.88 -0.30
CA TYR A 182 14.60 -13.31 0.89
C TYR A 182 15.33 -12.90 2.16
N ARG A 183 16.63 -13.25 2.28
CA ARG A 183 17.44 -12.90 3.46
C ARG A 183 17.60 -11.41 3.67
N ALA A 184 17.71 -10.62 2.59
CA ALA A 184 17.81 -9.17 2.68
C ALA A 184 16.51 -8.56 3.25
N VAL A 185 15.37 -9.07 2.79
CA VAL A 185 14.03 -8.68 3.28
C VAL A 185 13.84 -9.14 4.73
N GLU A 186 14.21 -10.38 5.06
CA GLU A 186 14.13 -10.95 6.41
C GLU A 186 14.90 -10.10 7.44
N GLY A 187 16.10 -9.63 7.08
CA GLY A 187 16.90 -8.73 7.91
C GLY A 187 16.18 -7.42 8.26
N CYS A 188 15.25 -6.97 7.42
CA CYS A 188 14.45 -5.76 7.64
C CYS A 188 13.22 -6.01 8.53
N LEU A 189 12.71 -7.24 8.57
CA LEU A 189 11.41 -7.58 9.17
C LEU A 189 11.47 -8.04 10.64
N LYS A 190 12.67 -8.06 11.25
CA LYS A 190 12.88 -8.20 12.71
C LYS A 190 11.90 -9.17 13.41
N HIS A 191 11.85 -10.43 12.97
CA HIS A 191 11.07 -11.53 13.56
C HIS A 191 9.58 -11.65 13.20
N ARG A 192 9.12 -11.08 12.09
CA ARG A 192 7.75 -11.30 11.62
C ARG A 192 7.64 -12.49 10.67
N THR A 193 6.57 -13.26 10.79
CA THR A 193 6.18 -14.25 9.78
C THR A 193 5.65 -13.49 8.57
N VAL A 194 6.46 -13.42 7.52
CA VAL A 194 6.05 -12.81 6.24
C VAL A 194 6.10 -13.89 5.17
N LYS A 195 4.99 -14.00 4.46
CA LYS A 195 4.83 -14.92 3.34
C LYS A 195 5.36 -14.24 2.08
N MET A 196 6.33 -14.88 1.44
CA MET A 196 6.83 -14.41 0.15
C MET A 196 6.20 -15.25 -0.95
N ILE A 197 5.50 -14.59 -1.87
CA ILE A 197 4.79 -15.24 -2.97
C ILE A 197 5.44 -14.79 -4.28
N PHE A 198 6.05 -15.73 -4.97
CA PHE A 198 6.67 -15.53 -6.27
C PHE A 198 5.65 -15.89 -7.33
N ARG A 199 5.31 -14.95 -8.20
CA ARG A 199 4.37 -15.17 -9.30
C ARG A 199 5.09 -14.96 -10.63
N LYS A 200 5.04 -15.99 -11.46
CA LYS A 200 5.41 -15.89 -12.87
C LYS A 200 4.16 -15.53 -13.65
N CYS A 201 4.19 -14.42 -14.37
CA CYS A 201 3.06 -13.95 -15.16
C CYS A 201 3.38 -14.04 -16.66
N LYS A 202 2.41 -14.43 -17.49
CA LYS A 202 2.52 -14.40 -18.96
C LYS A 202 1.24 -13.80 -19.54
N GLY A 203 1.34 -12.62 -20.14
CA GLY A 203 0.16 -11.94 -20.70
C GLY A 203 -0.86 -11.50 -19.64
N GLY A 204 -0.41 -11.24 -18.40
CA GLY A 204 -1.26 -10.88 -17.26
C GLY A 204 -1.79 -12.08 -16.45
N ASP A 205 -1.67 -13.31 -16.97
CA ASP A 205 -2.10 -14.51 -16.26
C ASP A 205 -0.96 -15.12 -15.43
N ILE A 206 -1.26 -15.58 -14.22
CA ILE A 206 -0.31 -16.30 -13.36
C ILE A 206 -0.10 -17.70 -13.94
N VAL A 207 1.10 -17.98 -14.44
CA VAL A 207 1.47 -19.29 -15.01
C VAL A 207 2.21 -20.20 -14.02
N ALA A 208 2.79 -19.63 -12.97
CA ALA A 208 3.37 -20.37 -11.86
C ALA A 208 3.37 -19.53 -10.59
N GLN A 209 3.18 -20.18 -9.44
CA GLN A 209 3.28 -19.53 -8.14
C GLN A 209 4.12 -20.40 -7.19
N HIS A 210 5.13 -19.79 -6.56
CA HIS A 210 5.87 -20.42 -5.48
C HIS A 210 5.65 -19.62 -4.20
N THR A 211 5.45 -20.32 -3.09
CA THR A 211 5.17 -19.71 -1.80
C THR A 211 6.23 -20.14 -0.81
N ILE A 212 6.91 -19.17 -0.21
CA ILE A 212 7.85 -19.41 0.88
C ILE A 212 7.21 -18.80 2.13
N GLU A 213 6.70 -19.68 2.98
CA GLU A 213 6.18 -19.33 4.29
C GLU A 213 7.15 -19.87 5.33
N GLN A 214 7.90 -18.98 5.97
CA GLN A 214 8.79 -19.39 7.05
C GLN A 214 8.00 -19.36 8.35
N ASP A 215 7.35 -20.48 8.67
CA ASP A 215 7.14 -20.77 10.07
C ASP A 215 8.52 -21.06 10.68
N ARG A 216 8.82 -20.54 11.87
CA ARG A 216 10.10 -20.82 12.56
C ARG A 216 10.26 -22.32 12.94
N ARG A 217 9.33 -23.17 12.49
CA ARG A 217 9.25 -24.61 12.70
C ARG A 217 9.13 -25.30 11.33
N LEU A 218 10.26 -25.80 10.82
CA LEU A 218 10.38 -26.80 9.73
C LEU A 218 9.99 -26.31 8.31
N ILE A 219 11.00 -26.19 7.45
CA ILE A 219 10.83 -26.06 5.99
C ILE A 219 10.55 -27.46 5.43
N SER A 220 9.33 -27.73 4.96
CA SER A 220 9.03 -28.86 4.08
C SER A 220 8.85 -28.36 2.65
N THR A 221 9.70 -28.82 1.74
CA THR A 221 9.54 -28.63 0.30
C THR A 221 8.58 -29.70 -0.20
N GLU A 222 7.35 -29.34 -0.57
CA GLU A 222 6.52 -30.20 -1.42
C GLU A 222 6.92 -29.96 -2.89
N VAL A 223 7.23 -31.05 -3.59
CA VAL A 223 7.57 -31.14 -5.02
C VAL A 223 6.33 -31.56 -5.79
#